data_AF-A0A0Q5ZDY9-F1
#
_entry.id   AF-A0A0Q5ZDY9-F1
#
_cell.length_a   1.000
_cell.length_b   1.000
_cell.length_c   1.000
_cell.angle_alpha   90.00
_cell.angle_beta   90.00
_cell.angle_gamma   90.00
#
_symmetry.space_group_name_H-M   'P 1'
#
loop_
_entity.id
_entity.type
_entity.pdbx_description
1 polymer ?
#
loop_
_entity_poly.entity_id
_entity_poly.type
_entity_poly.pdbx_seq_one_letter_code
_entity_poly.pdbx_strand_id
1 'polypeptide(L)' 'MAQQSTTETVWSALIDIEDDVANVRRWSQVLYAMGASGSSVDPEALSVIAGAVDALAERLQARWDHAMGLARAHR' A
#
# COMPACT_ATOMS: atom_id res chain seq x y z
N MET A 1 -19.27 19.56 -16.17
CA MET A 1 -18.32 18.66 -15.49
C MET A 1 -16.94 19.10 -15.91
N ALA A 2 -16.14 19.67 -15.00
CA ALA A 2 -14.80 20.13 -15.34
C ALA A 2 -13.90 18.91 -15.59
N GLN A 3 -13.24 18.87 -16.74
CA GLN A 3 -12.31 17.82 -17.10
C GLN A 3 -11.07 18.00 -16.22
N GLN A 4 -10.83 17.10 -15.26
CA GLN A 4 -9.62 17.13 -14.43
C GLN A 4 -8.40 17.10 -15.34
N SER A 5 -7.39 17.92 -15.04
CA SER A 5 -6.19 17.93 -15.87
C SER A 5 -5.46 16.60 -15.71
N THR A 6 -4.84 16.13 -16.79
CA THR A 6 -4.11 14.85 -16.82
C THR A 6 -3.08 14.72 -15.71
N THR A 7 -2.38 15.82 -15.42
CA THR A 7 -1.39 15.91 -14.34
C THR A 7 -2.04 15.70 -12.98
N GLU A 8 -3.24 16.24 -12.74
CA GLU A 8 -3.97 16.04 -11.48
C GLU A 8 -4.39 14.57 -11.30
N THR A 9 -4.75 13.89 -12.39
CA THR A 9 -5.17 12.48 -12.33
C THR A 9 -4.00 11.56 -11.98
N VAL A 10 -2.85 11.75 -12.63
CA VAL A 10 -1.61 11.00 -12.33
C VAL A 10 -1.13 11.33 -10.92
N TRP A 11 -1.17 12.61 -10.52
CA TRP A 11 -0.77 13.05 -9.19
C TRP A 11 -1.65 12.44 -8.08
N SER A 12 -2.97 12.42 -8.26
CA SER A 12 -3.89 11.77 -7.33
C SER A 12 -3.58 10.28 -7.17
N ALA A 13 -3.31 9.57 -8.27
CA ALA A 13 -2.95 8.16 -8.22
C ALA A 13 -1.62 7.92 -7.47
N LEU A 14 -0.65 8.84 -7.59
CA LEU A 14 0.61 8.77 -6.84
C LEU A 14 0.41 9.03 -5.34
N ILE A 15 -0.48 9.94 -4.95
CA ILE A 15 -0.83 10.16 -3.54
C ILE A 15 -1.43 8.88 -2.93
N ASP A 16 -2.34 8.21 -3.64
CA ASP A 16 -2.95 6.97 -3.15
C ASP A 16 -1.91 5.86 -2.93
N ILE A 17 -0.87 5.80 -3.79
CA ILE A 17 0.26 4.90 -3.64
C ILE A 17 1.12 5.27 -2.42
N GLU A 18 1.35 6.56 -2.18
CA GLU A 18 2.12 7.03 -1.02
C GLU A 18 1.46 6.60 0.30
N ASP A 19 0.14 6.66 0.36
CA ASP A 19 -0.65 6.23 1.52
C ASP A 19 -0.51 4.72 1.80
N ASP A 20 -0.51 3.89 0.75
CA ASP A 20 -0.26 2.46 0.88
C ASP A 20 1.19 2.16 1.30
N VAL A 21 2.18 2.89 0.76
CA VAL A 21 3.59 2.76 1.20
C VAL A 21 3.75 3.15 2.67
N ALA A 22 3.04 4.20 3.12
CA ALA A 22 3.02 4.58 4.53
C ALA A 22 2.43 3.45 5.40
N ASN A 23 1.37 2.78 4.93
CA ASN A 23 0.79 1.62 5.61
C ASN A 23 1.77 0.43 5.66
N VAL A 24 2.52 0.16 4.61
CA VAL A 24 3.56 -0.90 4.61
C VAL A 24 4.59 -0.63 5.69
N ARG A 25 5.05 0.63 5.82
CA ARG A 25 6.00 1.03 6.88
C ARG A 25 5.41 0.88 8.28
N ARG A 26 4.14 1.20 8.48
CA ARG A 26 3.48 1.01 9.78
C ARG A 26 3.42 -0.48 10.15
N TRP A 27 3.02 -1.34 9.22
CA TRP A 27 2.96 -2.78 9.46
C TRP A 27 4.34 -3.40 9.71
N SER A 28 5.39 -2.96 9.02
CA SER A 28 6.74 -3.45 9.29
C SER A 28 7.22 -3.09 10.70
N GLN A 29 6.86 -1.90 11.20
CA GLN A 29 7.15 -1.50 12.58
C GLN A 29 6.37 -2.34 13.61
N VAL A 30 5.10 -2.66 13.33
CA VAL A 30 4.29 -3.55 14.19
C VAL A 30 4.90 -4.94 14.26
N LEU A 31 5.23 -5.54 13.12
CA LEU A 31 5.86 -6.86 13.05
C LEU A 31 7.20 -6.88 13.77
N TYR A 32 8.01 -5.83 13.60
CA TYR A 32 9.27 -5.68 14.32
C TYR A 32 9.05 -5.61 15.84
N ALA A 33 8.11 -4.78 16.31
CA ALA A 33 7.80 -4.65 17.73
C ALA A 33 7.28 -5.96 18.33
N MET A 34 6.44 -6.70 17.60
CA MET A 34 5.95 -8.01 18.00
C MET A 34 7.11 -9.00 18.16
N GLY A 35 7.99 -9.10 17.17
CA GLY A 35 9.17 -9.97 17.22
C GLY A 35 10.16 -9.59 18.33
N ALA A 36 10.30 -8.29 18.61
CA ALA A 36 11.17 -7.78 19.66
C ALA A 36 10.57 -7.88 21.08
N SER A 37 9.27 -8.15 21.22
CA SER A 37 8.58 -8.14 22.52
C SER A 37 9.03 -9.26 23.48
N GLY A 38 9.72 -10.29 22.97
CA GLY A 38 10.10 -11.48 23.74
C GLY A 38 8.92 -12.32 24.24
N SER A 39 7.69 -11.95 23.87
CA SER A 39 6.45 -12.65 24.23
C SER A 39 6.07 -13.65 23.16
N SER A 40 5.39 -14.73 23.55
CA SER A 40 4.81 -15.65 22.56
C SER A 40 3.71 -14.91 21.80
N VAL A 41 3.84 -14.85 20.48
CA VAL A 41 2.81 -14.34 19.59
C VAL A 41 1.89 -15.49 19.22
N ASP A 42 0.58 -15.27 19.32
CA ASP A 42 -0.42 -16.22 18.84
C ASP A 42 -0.30 -16.40 17.31
N PRO A 43 -0.08 -17.64 16.82
CA PRO A 43 -0.03 -17.91 15.38
C PRO A 43 -1.27 -17.46 14.61
N GLU A 44 -2.46 -17.52 15.21
CA GLU A 44 -3.70 -17.08 14.54
C GLU A 44 -3.70 -15.56 14.34
N ALA A 45 -3.28 -14.80 15.37
CA ALA A 45 -3.11 -13.36 15.26
C ALA A 45 -2.06 -12.99 14.18
N LEU A 46 -0.97 -13.76 14.09
CA LEU A 46 0.03 -13.55 13.04
C LEU A 46 -0.53 -13.83 11.64
N SER A 47 -1.38 -14.85 11.50
CA SER A 47 -2.05 -15.17 10.23
C SER A 47 -3.00 -14.06 9.77
N VAL A 48 -3.73 -13.44 10.70
CA VAL A 48 -4.61 -12.29 10.39
C VAL A 48 -3.79 -11.11 9.88
N ILE A 49 -2.65 -10.82 10.53
CA ILE A 49 -1.73 -9.75 10.10
C ILE A 49 -1.15 -10.06 8.72
N ALA A 50 -0.73 -11.31 8.48
CA ALA A 50 -0.21 -11.72 7.17
C ALA A 50 -1.24 -11.44 6.06
N GLY A 51 -2.50 -11.84 6.24
CA GLY A 51 -3.56 -11.56 5.28
C GLY A 51 -3.81 -10.06 5.04
N ALA A 52 -3.69 -9.23 6.08
CA ALA A 52 -3.79 -7.77 5.93
C ALA A 52 -2.61 -7.18 5.13
N VAL A 53 -1.40 -7.70 5.32
CA VAL A 53 -0.20 -7.28 4.56
C VAL A 53 -0.29 -7.75 3.12
N ASP A 54 -0.77 -8.96 2.85
CA ASP A 54 -0.96 -9.48 1.49
C ASP A 54 -1.98 -8.62 0.73
N ALA A 55 -3.12 -8.32 1.33
CA ALA A 55 -4.13 -7.44 0.72
C ALA A 55 -3.59 -6.02 0.44
N LEU A 56 -2.71 -5.51 1.30
CA LEU A 56 -2.03 -4.23 1.08
C LEU A 56 -1.05 -4.31 -0.09
N ALA A 57 -0.29 -5.39 -0.22
CA ALA A 57 0.64 -5.61 -1.33
C ALA A 57 -0.10 -5.68 -2.67
N GLU A 58 -1.20 -6.44 -2.73
CA GLU A 58 -2.05 -6.52 -3.92
C GLU A 58 -2.61 -5.15 -4.33
N ARG A 59 -3.11 -4.38 -3.36
CA ARG A 59 -3.64 -3.04 -3.62
C ARG A 59 -2.56 -2.08 -4.12
N LEU A 60 -1.38 -2.12 -3.51
CA LEU A 60 -0.24 -1.30 -3.91
C LEU A 60 0.19 -1.61 -5.36
N GLN A 61 0.28 -2.91 -5.70
CA GLN A 61 0.61 -3.35 -7.05
C GLN A 61 -0.43 -2.86 -8.08
N ALA A 62 -1.72 -3.05 -7.80
CA ALA A 62 -2.79 -2.62 -8.69
C ALA A 62 -2.80 -1.10 -8.93
N ARG A 63 -2.57 -0.31 -7.88
CA ARG A 63 -2.47 1.16 -7.98
C ARG A 63 -1.23 1.61 -8.74
N TRP A 64 -0.10 0.95 -8.51
CA TRP A 64 1.13 1.22 -9.27
C TRP A 64 0.93 0.97 -10.77
N ASP A 65 0.36 -0.19 -11.13
CA ASP A 65 0.09 -0.53 -12.53
C ASP A 65 -0.89 0.45 -13.17
N HIS A 66 -1.90 0.90 -12.42
CA HIS A 66 -2.83 1.94 -12.87
C HIS A 66 -2.11 3.28 -13.14
N ALA A 67 -1.33 3.78 -12.18
CA ALA A 67 -0.60 5.03 -12.32
C ALA A 67 0.40 4.99 -13.49
N MET A 68 1.10 3.87 -13.66
CA MET A 68 2.01 3.65 -14.80
C MET A 68 1.26 3.54 -16.13
N GLY A 69 0.08 2.93 -16.15
CA GLY A 69 -0.80 2.88 -17.30
C GLY A 69 -1.23 4.29 -17.75
N LEU A 70 -1.66 5.12 -16.79
CA LEU A 70 -1.99 6.52 -17.05
C LEU A 70 -0.78 7.27 -17.61
N ALA A 71 0.39 7.17 -16.96
CA ALA A 71 1.60 7.86 -17.41
C ALA A 71 2.04 7.46 -18.84
N ARG A 72 1.90 6.18 -19.20
CA ARG A 72 2.24 5.67 -20.54
C ARG A 72 1.26 6.12 -21.63
N ALA A 73 -0.03 6.22 -21.31
CA ALA A 73 -1.05 6.68 -22.26
C ALA A 73 -0.89 8.16 -22.65
N HIS A 74 -0.03 8.90 -21.95
CA HIS A 74 0.20 10.33 -22.14
C HIS A 74 1.63 10.66 -22.61
N ARG A 75 2.37 9.66 -23.11
CA ARG A 75 3.69 9.81 -23.73
C ARG A 75 3.58 9.77 -25.25
#